data_AF-A0A9D9RYM4-F1
#
_entry.id   AF-A0A9D9RYM4-F1
#
_cell.length_a   1.000
_cell.length_b   1.000
_cell.length_c   1.000
_cell.angle_alpha   90.00
_cell.angle_beta   90.00
_cell.angle_gamma   90.00
#
_symmetry.space_group_name_H-M   'P 1'
#
loop_
_entity.id
_entity.type
_entity.pdbx_description
1 polymer ?
#
loop_
_entity_poly.entity_id
_entity_poly.type
_entity_poly.pdbx_seq_one_letter_code
_entity_poly.pdbx_strand_id
1 'polypeptide(L)'
;MAKMIADELGLPLKASAMGKTMMAIGGLFIPEAKESVEMMYEFEKPFIVDSSKFENTFGVKATPMKDAIKTTVAWYKSHPQKK
;
A
#
# COMPACT_ATOMS: atom_id res chain seq x y z
N MET A 1 6.33 -3.35 1.24
CA MET A 1 5.10 -3.89 0.62
C MET A 1 5.23 -4.05 -0.89
N ALA A 2 5.51 -2.98 -1.67
CA ALA A 2 5.62 -3.05 -3.13
C ALA A 2 6.50 -4.19 -3.67
N LYS A 3 7.66 -4.44 -3.04
CA LYS A 3 8.52 -5.59 -3.37
C LYS A 3 7.83 -6.94 -3.21
N MET A 4 7.12 -7.17 -2.10
CA MET A 4 6.41 -8.43 -1.85
C MET A 4 5.31 -8.69 -2.89
N ILE A 5 4.64 -7.63 -3.36
CA ILE A 5 3.64 -7.73 -4.42
C ILE A 5 4.31 -8.07 -5.75
N ALA A 6 5.41 -7.40 -6.10
CA ALA A 6 6.17 -7.68 -7.32
C ALA A 6 6.69 -9.13 -7.34
N ASP A 7 7.22 -9.60 -6.21
CA ASP A 7 7.68 -10.98 -6.02
C ASP A 7 6.52 -11.99 -6.21
N GLU A 8 5.34 -11.74 -5.60
CA GLU A 8 4.14 -12.60 -5.77
C GLU A 8 3.61 -12.60 -7.21
N LEU A 9 3.78 -11.49 -7.94
CA LEU A 9 3.42 -11.38 -9.35
C LEU A 9 4.47 -11.98 -10.30
N GLY A 10 5.68 -12.27 -9.81
CA GLY A 10 6.81 -12.69 -10.65
C GLY A 10 7.29 -11.58 -11.60
N LEU A 11 7.10 -10.30 -11.24
CA LEU A 11 7.43 -9.15 -12.07
C LEU A 11 8.56 -8.33 -11.46
N PRO A 12 9.43 -7.70 -12.28
CA PRO A 12 10.47 -6.81 -11.77
C PRO A 12 9.84 -5.56 -11.15
N LEU A 13 10.28 -5.19 -9.93
CA LEU A 13 9.86 -3.95 -9.29
C LEU A 13 10.52 -2.75 -9.97
N LYS A 14 9.72 -1.95 -10.68
CA LYS A 14 10.12 -0.65 -11.22
C LYS A 14 9.43 0.46 -10.43
N ALA A 15 10.06 0.90 -9.34
CA ALA A 15 9.54 1.96 -8.49
C ALA A 15 10.64 3.00 -8.22
N SER A 16 10.25 4.27 -8.13
CA SER A 16 11.11 5.38 -7.72
C SER A 16 10.40 6.18 -6.62
N ALA A 17 11.18 6.81 -5.74
CA ALA A 17 10.64 7.69 -4.71
C ALA A 17 10.43 9.09 -5.30
N MET A 18 9.26 9.68 -5.02
CA MET A 18 8.99 11.10 -5.27
C MET A 18 8.96 11.85 -3.94
N GLY A 19 9.73 12.94 -3.86
CA GLY A 19 9.67 13.84 -2.71
C GLY A 19 8.42 14.74 -2.76
N LYS A 20 8.09 15.36 -1.61
CA LYS A 20 6.94 16.25 -1.45
C LYS A 20 6.88 17.37 -2.49
N THR A 21 8.01 17.99 -2.82
CA THR A 21 8.09 19.04 -3.85
C THR A 21 7.75 18.52 -5.24
N MET A 22 8.24 17.32 -5.61
CA MET A 22 7.89 16.72 -6.90
C MET A 22 6.40 16.35 -6.96
N MET A 23 5.84 15.81 -5.87
CA MET A 23 4.40 15.55 -5.75
C MET A 23 3.57 16.83 -5.88
N ALA A 24 3.99 17.92 -5.24
CA ALA A 24 3.31 19.22 -5.34
C ALA A 24 3.30 19.77 -6.78
N ILE A 25 4.42 19.66 -7.50
CA ILE A 25 4.48 20.03 -8.92
C ILE A 25 3.59 19.10 -9.76
N GLY A 26 3.62 17.79 -9.49
CA GLY A 26 2.76 16.81 -10.17
C GLY A 26 1.26 17.09 -9.96
N GLY A 27 0.88 17.54 -8.77
CA GLY A 27 -0.49 17.91 -8.41
C GLY A 27 -1.07 19.10 -9.20
N LEU A 28 -0.23 19.88 -9.88
CA LEU A 28 -0.72 20.91 -10.82
C LEU A 28 -1.34 20.30 -12.09
N PHE A 29 -0.96 19.06 -12.43
CA PHE A 29 -1.37 18.40 -13.67
C PHE A 29 -2.16 17.11 -13.44
N ILE A 30 -1.97 16.44 -12.30
CA ILE A 30 -2.59 15.16 -11.94
C ILE A 30 -3.46 15.38 -10.68
N PRO A 31 -4.80 15.40 -10.81
CA PRO A 31 -5.70 15.63 -9.68
C PRO A 31 -5.43 14.68 -8.51
N GLU A 32 -5.20 13.40 -8.76
CA GLU A 32 -4.92 12.40 -7.73
C GLU A 32 -3.61 12.67 -6.97
N ALA A 33 -2.60 13.22 -7.66
CA ALA A 33 -1.36 13.63 -7.02
C ALA A 33 -1.57 14.85 -6.12
N LYS A 34 -2.46 15.77 -6.52
CA LYS A 34 -2.83 16.94 -5.71
C LYS A 34 -3.47 16.53 -4.38
N GLU A 35 -4.44 15.64 -4.42
CA GLU A 35 -5.09 15.08 -3.22
C GLU A 35 -4.08 14.33 -2.34
N SER A 36 -3.13 13.63 -2.96
CA SER A 36 -2.10 12.89 -2.23
C SER A 36 -1.11 13.78 -1.48
N VAL A 37 -0.87 15.02 -1.94
CA VAL A 37 0.01 16.00 -1.25
C VAL A 37 -0.54 16.35 0.12
N GLU A 38 -1.86 16.50 0.24
CA GLU A 38 -2.53 16.82 1.51
C GLU A 38 -2.38 15.68 2.53
N MET A 39 -2.31 14.43 2.05
CA MET A 39 -2.16 13.24 2.89
C MET A 39 -0.71 12.81 3.14
N MET A 40 0.29 13.49 2.57
CA MET A 40 1.70 13.07 2.71
C MET A 40 2.20 13.02 4.15
N TYR A 41 1.58 13.79 5.07
CA TYR A 41 1.96 13.78 6.48
C TYR A 41 1.86 12.38 7.12
N GLU A 42 0.95 11.52 6.61
CA GLU A 42 0.80 10.13 7.07
C GLU A 42 2.05 9.28 6.81
N PHE A 43 2.88 9.69 5.84
CA PHE A 43 4.11 9.00 5.45
C PHE A 43 5.38 9.70 5.97
N GLU A 44 5.27 10.90 6.55
CA GLU A 44 6.43 11.65 7.06
C GLU A 44 6.96 11.08 8.39
N LYS A 45 6.13 10.34 9.14
CA LYS A 45 6.51 9.70 10.41
C LYS A 45 6.02 8.26 10.47
N PRO A 46 6.64 7.38 11.28
CA PRO A 46 6.15 6.02 11.47
C PRO A 46 4.71 6.02 12.01
N PHE A 47 3.78 5.47 11.23
CA PHE A 47 2.42 5.20 11.67
C PHE A 47 2.34 3.79 12.27
N ILE A 48 2.55 3.68 13.58
CA ILE A 48 2.58 2.40 14.29
C ILE A 48 1.19 2.11 14.85
N VAL A 49 0.58 1.03 14.37
CA VAL A 49 -0.69 0.50 14.91
C VAL A 49 -0.37 -0.67 15.84
N ASP A 50 -0.63 -0.50 17.14
CA ASP A 50 -0.48 -1.56 18.14
C ASP A 50 -1.82 -2.30 18.33
N SER A 51 -1.86 -3.55 17.86
CA SER A 51 -3.03 -4.43 17.98
C SER A 51 -3.11 -5.18 19.31
N SER A 52 -2.11 -5.08 20.20
CA SER A 52 -1.96 -5.96 21.39
C SER A 52 -3.22 -6.04 22.26
N LYS A 53 -3.90 -4.92 22.51
CA LYS A 53 -5.15 -4.90 23.30
C LYS A 53 -6.24 -5.74 22.65
N PHE A 54 -6.40 -5.63 21.33
CA PHE A 54 -7.39 -6.38 20.57
C PHE A 54 -7.04 -7.87 20.57
N GLU A 55 -5.78 -8.20 20.28
CA GLU A 55 -5.32 -9.61 20.24
C GLU A 55 -5.49 -10.28 21.61
N ASN A 56 -5.16 -9.57 22.70
CA ASN A 56 -5.31 -10.08 24.07
C ASN A 56 -6.78 -10.25 24.48
N THR A 57 -7.67 -9.38 24.02
CA THR A 57 -9.09 -9.42 24.40
C THR A 57 -9.86 -10.49 23.62
N PHE A 58 -9.56 -10.63 22.33
CA PHE A 58 -10.36 -11.47 21.42
C PHE A 58 -9.63 -12.73 20.94
N GLY A 59 -8.33 -12.88 21.21
CA GLY A 59 -7.53 -14.02 20.77
C GLY A 59 -7.29 -14.07 19.25
N VAL A 60 -7.65 -13.01 18.52
CA VAL A 60 -7.53 -12.92 17.07
C VAL A 60 -6.19 -12.28 16.71
N LYS A 61 -5.44 -12.92 15.81
CA LYS A 61 -4.18 -12.38 15.28
C LYS A 61 -4.37 -11.75 13.91
N ALA A 62 -3.59 -10.71 13.62
CA ALA A 62 -3.55 -10.14 12.27
C ALA A 62 -3.07 -11.16 11.24
N THR A 63 -3.71 -11.18 10.07
CA THR A 63 -3.26 -11.98 8.93
C THR A 63 -1.85 -11.57 8.52
N PRO A 64 -0.90 -12.50 8.39
CA PRO A 64 0.45 -12.17 7.91
C PRO A 64 0.39 -11.49 6.54
N MET A 65 1.19 -10.43 6.37
CA MET A 65 1.17 -9.62 5.13
C MET A 65 1.42 -10.44 3.86
N LYS A 66 2.28 -11.47 3.93
CA LYS A 66 2.54 -12.38 2.81
C LYS A 66 1.28 -13.13 2.37
N ASP A 67 0.53 -13.66 3.32
CA ASP A 67 -0.69 -14.43 3.05
C ASP A 67 -1.81 -13.53 2.51
N ALA A 68 -1.92 -12.31 3.05
CA ALA A 68 -2.85 -11.29 2.57
C ALA A 68 -2.56 -10.90 1.11
N ILE A 69 -1.29 -10.64 0.77
CA ILE A 69 -0.88 -10.32 -0.61
C ILE A 69 -1.19 -11.47 -1.55
N LYS A 70 -0.79 -12.70 -1.20
CA LYS A 70 -1.04 -13.90 -2.01
C LYS A 70 -2.54 -14.08 -2.30
N THR A 71 -3.38 -13.99 -1.26
CA THR A 71 -4.83 -14.14 -1.40
C THR A 71 -5.44 -13.04 -2.26
N THR A 72 -4.98 -11.79 -2.08
CA THR A 72 -5.46 -10.64 -2.86
C THR A 72 -5.08 -10.76 -4.34
N VAL A 73 -3.83 -11.10 -4.62
CA VAL A 73 -3.35 -11.31 -6.00
C VAL A 73 -4.10 -12.45 -6.68
N ALA A 74 -4.34 -13.56 -5.97
CA ALA A 74 -5.13 -14.67 -6.49
C ALA A 74 -6.57 -14.23 -6.84
N TRP A 75 -7.19 -13.40 -6.01
CA TRP A 75 -8.53 -12.85 -6.27
C TRP A 75 -8.55 -11.97 -7.54
N TYR A 76 -7.59 -11.07 -7.72
CA TYR A 76 -7.50 -10.25 -8.93
C TYR A 76 -7.28 -11.08 -10.20
N LYS A 77 -6.51 -12.17 -10.11
CA LYS A 77 -6.31 -13.11 -11.23
C LYS A 77 -7.61 -13.83 -11.63
N SER A 78 -8.49 -14.12 -10.67
CA SER A 78 -9.80 -14.75 -10.96
C SER A 78 -10.90 -13.76 -11.34
N HIS A 79 -10.70 -12.45 -11.11
CA HIS A 79 -11.65 -11.38 -11.42
C HIS A 79 -11.02 -10.31 -12.32
N PRO A 80 -10.68 -10.64 -13.58
CA PRO A 80 -10.11 -9.66 -14.49
C PRO A 80 -11.09 -8.50 -14.70
N GLN A 81 -10.67 -7.29 -14.33
CA GLN A 81 -11.41 -6.07 -14.63
C GLN A 81 -11.43 -5.89 -16.16
N LYS A 82 -12.62 -5.75 -16.74
CA LYS A 82 -12.74 -5.28 -18.13
C LYS A 82 -12.36 -3.79 -18.14
N LYS A 83 -11.40 -3.44 -18.99
CA LYS A 83 -11.03 -2.05 -19.25
C LYS A 83 -12.22 -1.26 -19.80
#